data_AF-A0A845LSX9-F1
#
_entry.id   AF-A0A845LSX9-F1
#
_cell.length_a   1.000
_cell.length_b   1.000
_cell.length_c   1.000
_cell.angle_alpha   90.00
_cell.angle_beta   90.00
_cell.angle_gamma   90.00
#
_symmetry.space_group_name_H-M   'P 1'
#
loop_
_entity.id
_entity.type
_entity.pdbx_description
1 polymer ?
#
loop_
_entity_poly.entity_id
_entity_poly.type
_entity_poly.pdbx_seq_one_letter_code
_entity_poly.pdbx_strand_id
1 'polypeptide(L)' 'MKIDFIHYPYAFTNDGKRIDVREIEGNPHVGVVLEVVNDKYRVKGISNDSDCVGGVCPIK' A
#
# COMPACT_ATOMS: atom_id res chain seq x y z
N MET A 1 -0.79 7.53 2.65
CA MET A 1 0.34 7.12 1.79
C MET A 1 -0.07 5.87 1.03
N LYS A 2 0.35 5.68 -0.23
CA LYS A 2 -0.01 4.48 -1.02
C LYS A 2 1.23 3.60 -1.18
N ILE A 3 1.09 2.28 -1.08
CA ILE A 3 2.18 1.35 -1.41
C ILE A 3 2.30 1.24 -2.93
N ASP A 4 3.43 1.63 -3.49
CA ASP A 4 3.71 1.53 -4.92
C ASP A 4 4.42 0.22 -5.28
N PHE A 5 5.30 -0.26 -4.40
CA PHE A 5 6.05 -1.49 -4.64
C PHE A 5 6.38 -2.22 -3.34
N ILE A 6 6.43 -3.55 -3.37
CA ILE A 6 6.83 -4.37 -2.21
C ILE A 6 8.01 -5.25 -2.63
N HIS A 7 9.12 -5.11 -1.90
CA HIS A 7 10.28 -5.98 -1.98
C HIS A 7 10.54 -6.57 -0.61
N TYR A 8 10.00 -7.77 -0.37
CA TYR A 8 9.99 -8.39 0.95
C TYR A 8 11.39 -8.39 1.59
N PRO A 9 11.53 -7.91 2.85
CA PRO A 9 10.48 -7.59 3.82
C PRO A 9 10.03 -6.11 3.85
N TYR A 10 10.31 -5.31 2.81
CA TYR A 10 10.02 -3.87 2.79
C TYR A 10 8.93 -3.48 1.78
N ALA A 11 8.11 -2.51 2.16
CA ALA A 11 7.18 -1.81 1.28
C ALA A 11 7.70 -0.40 0.99
N PHE A 12 7.58 0.02 -0.27
CA PHE A 12 7.91 1.35 -0.74
C PHE A 12 6.63 2.09 -1.09
N THR A 13 6.50 3.28 -0.52
CA THR A 13 5.33 4.13 -0.73
C THR A 13 5.60 5.19 -1.78
N ASN A 14 4.52 5.74 -2.33
CA ASN A 14 4.55 6.77 -3.37
C ASN A 14 5.22 8.09 -2.94
N ASP A 15 5.38 8.32 -1.64
CA ASP A 15 6.14 9.44 -1.06
C ASP A 15 7.64 9.10 -0.85
N GLY A 16 8.11 7.96 -1.37
CA GLY A 16 9.50 7.53 -1.29
C GLY A 16 9.92 6.95 0.06
N LYS A 17 8.97 6.71 0.99
CA LYS A 17 9.29 6.06 2.26
C LYS A 17 9.43 4.55 2.11
N ARG A 18 10.32 3.99 2.93
CA ARG A 18 10.50 2.56 3.12
C ARG A 18 9.92 2.16 4.48
N ILE A 19 9.01 1.20 4.47
CA ILE A 19 8.30 0.69 5.66
C ILE A 19 8.55 -0.81 5.75
N ASP A 20 8.81 -1.35 6.96
CA ASP A 20 8.85 -2.80 7.14
C ASP A 20 7.42 -3.35 7.06
N VAL A 21 7.21 -4.37 6.24
CA VAL A 21 5.89 -4.99 6.03
C VAL A 21 5.31 -5.52 7.34
N ARG A 22 6.17 -5.88 8.32
CA ARG A 22 5.77 -6.36 9.66
C ARG A 22 5.26 -5.25 10.57
N GLU A 23 5.56 -3.99 10.27
CA GLU A 23 5.05 -2.83 11.00
C GLU A 23 3.66 -2.39 10.50
N ILE A 24 3.18 -2.99 9.40
CA ILE A 24 1.89 -2.70 8.80
C ILE A 24 0.83 -3.63 9.39
N GLU A 25 -0.12 -3.05 10.10
CA GLU A 25 -1.30 -3.75 10.63
C GLU A 25 -2.32 -3.96 9.49
N GLY A 26 -2.45 -5.21 9.04
CA GLY A 26 -3.37 -5.63 7.98
C GLY A 26 -2.70 -6.53 6.95
N ASN A 27 -3.30 -6.64 5.76
CA ASN A 27 -2.72 -7.36 4.61
C ASN A 27 -2.11 -6.36 3.62
N PRO A 28 -0.82 -6.01 3.74
CA PRO A 28 -0.16 -5.10 2.81
C PRO A 28 -0.05 -5.73 1.42
N HIS A 29 -0.52 -5.00 0.41
CA HIS A 29 -0.33 -5.33 -1.01
C HIS A 29 -0.14 -4.05 -1.80
N VAL A 30 0.43 -4.15 -3.01
CA VAL A 30 0.62 -2.99 -3.89
C VAL A 30 -0.73 -2.33 -4.18
N GLY A 31 -0.80 -1.00 -4.06
CA GLY A 31 -2.02 -0.22 -4.26
C GLY A 31 -2.82 0.10 -3.00
N VAL A 32 -2.48 -0.47 -1.84
CA VAL A 32 -3.17 -0.11 -0.58
C VAL A 32 -2.77 1.28 -0.10
N VAL A 33 -3.73 1.95 0.53
CA VAL A 33 -3.49 3.18 1.26
C VAL A 33 -3.24 2.83 2.73
N LEU A 34 -2.07 3.23 3.21
CA LEU A 34 -1.75 3.20 4.64
C LEU A 34 -2.12 4.54 5.29
N GLU A 35 -2.64 4.42 6.50
CA GLU A 35 -2.90 5.50 7.43
C GLU A 35 -2.05 5.29 8.68
N VAL A 36 -1.55 6.38 9.28
CA VAL A 36 -0.77 6.32 10.51
C VAL A 36 -1.72 6.55 11.67
N VAL A 37 -1.88 5.55 12.54
CA VAL A 37 -2.70 5.64 13.74
C VAL A 37 -1.85 5.18 14.92
N ASN A 38 -1.64 6.03 15.92
CA ASN A 38 -0.83 5.74 17.11
C ASN A 38 0.55 5.17 16.77
N ASP A 39 1.29 5.84 15.88
CA ASP A 39 2.62 5.45 15.39
C ASP A 39 2.69 4.10 14.66
N LYS A 40 1.55 3.50 14.31
CA LYS A 40 1.47 2.27 13.51
C LYS A 40 0.90 2.54 12.13
N TYR A 41 1.40 1.81 11.13
CA TYR A 41 0.85 1.84 9.78
C TYR A 41 -0.32 0.88 9.69
N ARG A 42 -1.52 1.39 9.43
CA ARG A 42 -2.72 0.57 9.27
C ARG A 42 -3.21 0.65 7.83
N VAL A 43 -3.61 -0.48 7.27
CA VAL A 43 -4.28 -0.50 5.96
C VAL A 43 -5.67 0.15 6.11
N LYS A 44 -5.84 1.36 5.55
CA LYS A 44 -7.12 2.09 5.54
C LYS A 44 -8.09 1.51 4.49
N GLY A 45 -7.53 1.00 3.40
CA GLY A 45 -8.27 0.44 2.28
C GLY A 45 -7.40 0.35 1.04
N ILE A 46 -8.01 -0.06 -0.07
CA ILE A 46 -7.37 -0.04 -1.38
C ILE A 46 -7.65 1.33 -1.99
N SER A 47 -6.61 2.02 -2.48
CA SER A 47 -6.83 3.12 -3.42
C SER A 47 -7.27 2.46 -4.72
N ASN A 48 -8.56 2.19 -4.85
CA ASN A 48 -9.13 2.01 -6.17
C ASN A 48 -8.99 3.37 -6.87
N ASP A 49 -7.88 3.53 -7.59
CA ASP A 49 -7.97 4.25 -8.85
C ASP A 49 -9.19 3.64 -9.54
N SER A 50 -10.22 4.45 -9.75
CA SER A 50 -11.56 4.02 -10.14
C SER A 50 -11.62 3.45 -11.56
N ASP A 51 -10.45 3.08 -12.11
CA ASP A 51 -10.19 2.57 -13.45
C ASP A 51 -9.96 1.05 -13.51
N CYS A 52 -9.91 0.34 -12.38
CA CYS A 52 -9.75 -1.13 -12.39
C CYS A 52 -11.12 -1.83 -12.40
N VAL A 53 -11.74 -1.91 -13.58
CA VAL A 53 -12.97 -2.68 -13.81
C VAL A 53 -12.60 -4.17 -13.89
N GLY A 54 -13.06 -4.99 -12.95
CA GLY A 54 -12.93 -6.46 -13.03
C GLY A 54 -11.61 -7.08 -12.54
N GLY A 55 -10.84 -6.38 -11.70
CA GLY A 55 -9.65 -6.97 -11.05
C GLY A 55 -8.38 -7.02 -11.91
N VAL A 56 -8.34 -6.28 -13.01
CA VAL A 56 -7.13 -6.11 -13.83
C VAL A 56 -6.85 -4.61 -13.98
N CYS A 57 -5.74 -4.15 -13.40
CA CYS A 57 -5.29 -2.77 -13.56
C CYS A 57 -4.34 -2.69 -14.78
N PRO A 58 -4.62 -1.85 -15.79
CA PRO A 58 -3.77 -1.73 -16.96
C PRO A 58 -2.44 -1.07 -16.60
N ILE A 59 -1.34 -1.74 -16.94
CA ILE A 59 0.01 -1.19 -16.83
C ILE A 59 0.20 -0.24 -18.02
N LYS A 60 0.56 1.02 -17.74
CA LYS A 60 0.84 2.04 -18.76
C LYS A 60 2.27 1.94 -19.27
#